data_AF-A0A7S3WX10-F1
#
_entry.id   AF-A0A7S3WX10-F1
#
_cell.length_a   1.000
_cell.length_b   1.000
_cell.length_c   1.000
_cell.angle_alpha   90.00
_cell.angle_beta   90.00
_cell.angle_gamma   90.00
#
_symmetry.space_group_name_H-M   'P 1'
#
loop_
_entity.id
_entity.type
_entity.pdbx_description
1 polymer ?
#
loop_
_entity_poly.entity_id
_entity_poly.type
_entity_poly.pdbx_seq_one_letter_code
_entity_poly.pdbx_strand_id
1 'polypeptide(L)'
;FFTKDAISYKEYKQRCISVRIFAFGGVLSYCILSLMLDPPKSSYWVRYSPGYIFSYLSTTFTMGRPAMFLTGKVEREADVPAIVEQLTMQRRLAGGGSDSEDE
;
A
#
# COMPACT_ATOMS: atom_id res chain seq x y z
N PHE A 1 -24.91 31.54 7.50
CA PHE A 1 -25.18 31.60 6.05
C PHE A 1 -26.53 30.96 5.72
N PHE A 2 -26.78 29.72 6.14
CA PHE A 2 -28.06 29.03 5.90
C PHE A 2 -29.22 29.37 6.86
N THR A 3 -28.94 30.05 7.97
CA THR A 3 -29.91 30.31 9.06
C THR A 3 -30.56 31.69 9.04
N LYS A 4 -30.07 32.61 8.20
CA LYS A 4 -30.69 33.95 8.05
C LYS A 4 -31.72 33.87 6.94
N ASP A 5 -32.80 34.66 6.96
CA ASP A 5 -33.73 34.71 5.83
C ASP A 5 -33.10 35.42 4.62
N ALA A 6 -33.56 35.09 3.41
CA ALA A 6 -33.11 35.74 2.18
C ALA A 6 -34.01 36.95 1.92
N ILE A 7 -33.43 38.14 1.82
CA ILE A 7 -34.21 39.38 1.64
C ILE A 7 -34.55 39.55 0.16
N SER A 8 -33.72 39.00 -0.74
CA SER A 8 -33.95 39.04 -2.18
C SER A 8 -33.87 37.67 -2.85
N TYR A 9 -34.55 37.54 -4.00
CA TYR A 9 -34.50 36.33 -4.82
C TYR A 9 -33.07 35.95 -5.26
N LYS A 10 -32.21 36.95 -5.49
CA LYS A 10 -30.79 36.72 -5.85
C LYS A 10 -30.04 36.01 -4.73
N GLU A 11 -30.26 36.42 -3.49
CA GLU A 11 -29.67 35.79 -2.31
C GLU A 11 -30.21 34.37 -2.10
N TYR A 12 -31.51 34.18 -2.29
CA TYR A 12 -32.14 32.85 -2.23
C TYR A 12 -31.49 31.89 -3.24
N LYS A 13 -31.35 32.32 -4.51
CA LYS A 13 -30.69 31.53 -5.55
C LYS A 13 -29.24 31.19 -5.19
N GLN A 14 -28.49 32.15 -4.67
CA GLN A 14 -27.09 31.93 -4.29
C GLN A 14 -26.95 30.90 -3.16
N ARG A 15 -27.91 30.84 -2.24
CA ARG A 15 -27.95 29.81 -1.19
C ARG A 15 -28.18 28.42 -1.78
N CYS A 16 -29.12 28.26 -2.70
CA CYS A 16 -29.31 26.97 -3.37
C CYS A 16 -28.04 26.50 -4.09
N ILE A 17 -27.30 27.42 -4.74
CA ILE A 17 -26.06 27.09 -5.43
C ILE A 17 -24.96 26.67 -4.44
N SER A 18 -24.81 27.39 -3.34
CA SER A 18 -23.79 27.07 -2.33
C SER A 18 -24.08 25.77 -1.59
N VAL A 19 -25.35 25.42 -1.32
CA VAL A 19 -25.72 24.09 -0.77
C VAL A 19 -25.10 22.96 -1.59
N ARG A 20 -24.97 23.09 -2.91
CA ARG A 20 -24.41 22.05 -3.76
C ARG A 20 -22.99 21.65 -3.37
N ILE A 21 -22.12 22.63 -3.05
CA ILE A 21 -20.73 22.35 -2.66
C ILE A 21 -20.69 21.70 -1.28
N PHE A 22 -21.56 22.14 -0.36
CA PHE A 22 -21.68 21.52 0.97
C PHE A 22 -22.25 20.10 0.91
N ALA A 23 -23.23 19.84 0.06
CA ALA A 23 -23.79 18.51 -0.14
C ALA A 23 -22.74 17.58 -0.77
N PHE A 24 -22.03 18.04 -1.80
CA PHE A 24 -20.97 17.26 -2.43
C PHE A 24 -19.82 16.98 -1.46
N GLY A 25 -19.28 18.02 -0.81
CA GLY A 25 -18.20 17.86 0.17
C GLY A 25 -18.62 17.05 1.39
N GLY A 26 -19.85 17.21 1.86
CA GLY A 26 -20.42 16.43 2.96
C GLY A 26 -20.52 14.95 2.62
N VAL A 27 -21.11 14.60 1.48
CA VAL A 27 -21.20 13.21 1.03
C VAL A 27 -19.82 12.61 0.78
N LEU A 28 -18.93 13.35 0.11
CA LEU A 28 -17.55 12.91 -0.15
C LEU A 28 -16.80 12.61 1.15
N SER A 29 -16.80 13.56 2.09
CA SER A 29 -16.14 13.40 3.38
C SER A 29 -16.75 12.28 4.22
N TYR A 30 -18.07 12.14 4.21
CA TYR A 30 -18.75 11.02 4.85
C TYR A 30 -18.31 9.68 4.27
N CYS A 31 -18.27 9.54 2.93
CA CYS A 31 -17.79 8.32 2.28
C CYS A 31 -16.34 8.03 2.65
N ILE A 32 -15.47 9.04 2.67
CA ILE A 32 -14.06 8.88 3.06
C ILE A 32 -13.95 8.41 4.53
N LEU A 33 -14.66 9.08 5.44
CA LEU A 33 -14.64 8.72 6.87
C LEU A 33 -15.21 7.32 7.12
N SER A 34 -16.30 6.96 6.43
CA SER A 34 -16.88 5.62 6.49
C SER A 34 -15.87 4.57 6.03
N LEU A 35 -15.10 4.86 4.98
CA LEU A 35 -14.06 3.97 4.48
C LEU A 35 -12.86 3.86 5.44
N MET A 36 -12.59 4.92 6.22
CA MET A 36 -11.55 4.91 7.25
C MET A 36 -11.94 4.15 8.51
N LEU A 37 -13.21 4.19 8.91
CA LEU A 37 -13.72 3.47 10.09
C LEU A 37 -13.83 1.97 9.83
N ASP A 38 -14.37 1.57 8.67
CA ASP A 38 -14.50 0.19 8.26
C ASP A 38 -13.70 -0.06 6.96
N PRO A 39 -12.38 -0.26 7.06
CA PRO A 39 -11.56 -0.47 5.89
C PRO A 39 -11.92 -1.81 5.24
N PRO A 40 -12.09 -1.86 3.90
CA PRO A 40 -12.34 -3.11 3.20
C PRO A 40 -11.11 -4.04 3.33
N LYS A 41 -11.35 -5.36 3.39
CA LYS A 41 -10.32 -6.41 3.51
C LYS A 41 -9.38 -6.54 2.29
N SER A 42 -9.27 -5.53 1.43
CA SER A 42 -8.35 -5.57 0.30
C SER A 42 -6.94 -5.22 0.77
N SER A 43 -5.94 -6.00 0.34
CA SER A 43 -4.53 -5.73 0.69
C SER A 43 -4.05 -4.35 0.21
N TYR A 44 -4.66 -3.83 -0.86
CA TYR A 44 -4.43 -2.48 -1.39
C TYR A 44 -4.84 -1.38 -0.41
N TRP A 45 -5.88 -1.61 0.40
CA TRP A 45 -6.32 -0.61 1.38
C TRP A 45 -5.27 -0.43 2.48
N VAL A 46 -4.56 -1.48 2.89
CA VAL A 46 -3.47 -1.34 3.86
C VAL A 46 -2.36 -0.43 3.33
N ARG A 47 -1.98 -0.59 2.05
CA ARG A 47 -0.87 0.15 1.44
C ARG A 47 -1.21 1.60 1.06
N TYR A 48 -2.46 1.86 0.68
CA TYR A 48 -2.93 3.18 0.26
C TYR A 48 -3.89 3.83 1.26
N SER A 49 -4.06 3.24 2.45
CA SER A 49 -4.88 3.86 3.48
C SER A 49 -4.33 5.25 3.81
N PRO A 50 -5.21 6.22 4.07
CA PRO A 50 -4.79 7.55 4.49
C PRO A 50 -3.84 7.50 5.69
N GLY A 51 -4.09 6.60 6.65
CA GLY A 51 -3.23 6.40 7.81
C GLY A 51 -1.80 5.97 7.45
N TYR A 52 -1.65 5.05 6.50
CA TYR A 52 -0.34 4.58 6.06
C TYR A 52 0.42 5.62 5.23
N ILE A 53 -0.29 6.44 4.44
CA ILE A 53 0.30 7.57 3.71
C ILE A 53 0.85 8.62 4.70
N PHE A 54 0.10 9.00 5.74
CA PHE A 54 0.60 9.92 6.77
C PHE A 54 1.78 9.34 7.55
N SER A 55 1.76 8.04 7.85
CA SER A 55 2.91 7.35 8.44
C SER A 55 4.13 7.38 7.53
N TYR A 56 3.95 7.14 6.22
CA TYR A 56 5.06 7.24 5.27
C TYR A 56 5.60 8.65 5.16
N LEU A 57 4.71 9.64 5.01
CA LEU A 57 5.11 11.04 4.86
C LEU A 57 5.87 11.52 6.09
N SER A 58 5.38 11.21 7.30
CA SER A 58 6.10 11.53 8.54
C SER A 58 7.45 10.81 8.61
N THR A 59 7.54 9.55 8.20
CA THR A 59 8.84 8.84 8.16
C THR A 59 9.82 9.38 7.12
N THR A 60 9.35 10.07 6.08
CA THR A 60 10.22 10.78 5.12
C THR A 60 10.84 12.03 5.74
N PHE A 61 10.12 12.70 6.66
CA PHE A 61 10.62 13.91 7.34
C PHE A 61 11.39 13.61 8.64
N THR A 62 11.17 12.45 9.27
CA THR A 62 12.00 11.98 10.38
C THR A 62 13.13 11.09 9.85
N MET A 63 14.29 11.70 9.65
CA MET A 63 15.52 11.08 9.14
C MET A 63 16.07 10.07 10.16
N GLY A 64 15.70 8.79 10.06
CA GLY A 64 16.15 7.81 11.06
C GLY A 64 15.78 6.35 10.83
N ARG A 65 15.33 5.94 9.64
CA ARG A 65 15.14 4.52 9.35
C ARG A 65 16.50 3.87 9.03
N PRO A 66 16.84 2.72 9.64
CA PRO A 66 18.00 1.95 9.21
C PRO A 66 17.83 1.56 7.74
N ALA A 67 18.91 1.65 6.97
CA ALA A 67 18.87 1.29 5.57
C ALA A 67 18.38 -0.16 5.41
N MET A 68 17.39 -0.37 4.53
CA MET A 68 16.96 -1.71 4.10
C MET A 68 18.08 -2.49 3.39
N PHE A 69 19.11 -1.77 2.95
CA PHE A 69 20.34 -2.34 2.41
C PHE A 69 21.44 -2.31 3.47
N LEU A 70 22.33 -3.30 3.37
CA LEU A 70 23.48 -3.41 4.24
C LEU A 70 24.32 -2.13 4.17
N THR A 71 24.56 -1.51 5.32
CA THR A 71 25.36 -0.30 5.47
C THR A 71 26.86 -0.54 5.24
N GLY A 72 27.25 -1.78 4.96
CA GLY A 72 28.61 -2.20 4.63
C GLY A 72 28.60 -3.56 3.95
N LYS A 73 29.75 -3.95 3.40
CA LYS A 73 29.95 -5.27 2.80
C LYS A 73 29.70 -6.34 3.86
N VAL A 74 28.65 -7.15 3.68
CA VAL A 74 28.49 -8.38 4.46
C VAL A 74 29.48 -9.39 3.94
N GLU A 75 30.52 -9.63 4.71
CA GLU A 75 31.44 -10.74 4.49
C GLU A 75 30.71 -12.01 4.91
N ARG A 76 30.06 -12.67 3.94
CA ARG A 76 29.65 -14.05 4.10
C ARG A 76 30.85 -14.91 3.76
N GLU A 77 31.34 -15.66 4.73
CA GLU A 77 32.13 -16.87 4.51
C GLU A 77 31.21 -17.90 3.85
N ALA A 78 30.87 -17.68 2.58
CA ALA A 78 30.18 -18.67 1.79
C ALA A 78 31.25 -19.67 1.38
N ASP A 79 31.20 -20.87 1.96
CA ASP A 79 32.07 -21.98 1.56
C ASP A 79 31.63 -22.46 0.16
N VAL A 80 32.13 -21.73 -0.85
CA VAL A 80 31.86 -21.96 -2.27
C VAL A 80 31.99 -23.43 -2.65
N PRO A 81 33.02 -24.20 -2.23
CA PRO A 81 33.11 -25.61 -2.58
C PRO A 81 31.95 -26.45 -2.04
N ALA A 82 31.48 -26.23 -0.80
CA ALA A 82 30.36 -26.98 -0.23
C ALA A 82 29.03 -26.69 -0.97
N ILE A 83 28.83 -25.44 -1.40
CA ILE A 83 27.65 -25.04 -2.19
C ILE A 83 27.71 -25.67 -3.60
N VAL A 84 28.89 -25.68 -4.23
CA VAL A 84 29.09 -26.31 -5.53
C VAL A 84 28.92 -27.83 -5.44
N GLU A 85 29.39 -28.47 -4.37
CA GLU A 85 29.20 -29.89 -4.12
C GLU A 85 27.72 -30.23 -3.99
N GLN A 86 26.96 -29.48 -3.19
CA GLN A 86 25.51 -29.66 -3.09
C GLN A 86 24.80 -29.49 -4.43
N LEU A 87 25.13 -28.45 -5.20
CA LEU A 87 24.47 -28.17 -6.48
C LEU A 87 24.84 -29.19 -7.58
N THR A 88 26.06 -29.71 -7.58
CA THR A 88 26.50 -30.70 -8.58
C THR A 88 26.06 -32.11 -8.25
N MET A 89 26.03 -32.50 -6.96
CA MET A 89 25.57 -33.81 -6.53
C MET A 89 24.03 -33.93 -6.56
N GLN A 90 23.29 -32.90 -6.14
CA GLN A 90 21.82 -32.94 -6.19
C GLN A 90 21.28 -32.87 -7.63
N ARG A 91 21.94 -32.12 -8.53
CA ARG A 91 21.54 -32.09 -9.96
C ARG A 91 21.73 -33.44 -10.66
N ARG A 92 22.70 -34.26 -10.23
CA ARG A 92 22.91 -35.61 -10.78
C ARG A 92 21.83 -36.61 -10.35
N LEU A 93 21.24 -36.45 -9.16
CA LEU A 93 20.17 -37.33 -8.67
C LEU A 93 18.83 -37.11 -9.39
N ALA A 94 18.53 -35.89 -9.86
CA ALA A 94 17.26 -35.58 -10.51
C ALA A 94 17.20 -35.93 -12.01
N GLY A 95 18.32 -36.30 -12.64
CA GLY A 95 18.41 -36.61 -14.07
C GLY A 95 18.79 -38.04 -14.41
N GLY A 96 18.81 -38.95 -13.42
CA GLY A 96 19.39 -40.29 -13.55
C GLY A 96 18.41 -41.44 -13.34
N GLY A 97 17.18 -41.35 -13.85
CA GLY A 97 16.24 -42.46 -13.74
C GLY A 97 14.94 -42.25 -14.51
N SER A 98 14.98 -42.45 -15.82
CA SER A 98 13.82 -42.89 -16.62
C SER A 98 14.28 -43.19 -18.04
N ASP A 99 14.96 -44.32 -18.23
CA ASP A 99 14.96 -45.01 -19.51
C ASP A 99 15.30 -46.49 -19.28
N SER A 100 14.25 -47.27 -19.02
CA SER A 100 14.26 -48.71 -19.25
C SER A 100 12.85 -49.08 -19.70
N GLU A 101 12.73 -49.26 -21.01
CA GLU A 101 11.69 -49.96 -21.75
C GLU A 101 11.47 -51.37 -21.17
N ASP A 102 10.22 -51.84 -21.09
CA ASP A 102 9.77 -53.16 -21.57
C ASP A 102 8.35 -53.53 -21.05
N GLU A 103 7.49 -53.86 -22.04
CA GLU A 103 6.23 -54.65 -22.06
C GLU A 103 5.00 -54.26 -21.21
#